data_AF-A0A370LEW2-F1
#
_entry.id   AF-A0A370LEW2-F1
#
_cell.length_a   1.000
_cell.length_b   1.000
_cell.length_c   1.000
_cell.angle_alpha   90.00
_cell.angle_beta   90.00
_cell.angle_gamma   90.00
#
_symmetry.space_group_name_H-M   'P 1'
#
loop_
_entity.id
_entity.type
_entity.pdbx_description
1 polymer ?
#
loop_
_entity_poly.entity_id
_entity_poly.type
_entity_poly.pdbx_seq_one_letter_code
_entity_poly.pdbx_strand_id
1 'polypeptide(L)'
;MLQDSSIRKSIDEYIKRRIKEIPLEVKETFFKTKQVWKCENEVDFLYGYYVGKIEESTLHYLLKATRASAGGFIDSFEIRGMIESHRSELLTLIKNTLTENQ
;
A
#
# COMPACT_ATOMS: atom_id res chain seq x y z
N MET A 1 13.58 -7.10 -13.39
CA MET A 1 12.25 -7.57 -13.86
C MET A 1 11.23 -6.43 -13.96
N LEU A 2 11.34 -5.36 -13.15
CA LEU A 2 10.64 -4.08 -13.35
C LEU A 2 11.21 -3.19 -14.48
N GLN A 3 12.13 -3.72 -15.29
CA GLN A 3 12.56 -3.08 -16.54
C GLN A 3 11.53 -3.25 -17.66
N ASP A 4 10.68 -4.26 -17.56
CA ASP A 4 9.52 -4.38 -18.44
C ASP A 4 8.50 -3.29 -18.05
N SER A 5 8.39 -2.29 -18.93
CA SER A 5 7.52 -1.12 -18.73
C SER A 5 6.05 -1.51 -18.58
N SER A 6 5.63 -2.65 -19.14
CA SER A 6 4.25 -3.14 -19.04
C SER A 6 3.93 -3.67 -17.65
N ILE A 7 4.82 -4.49 -17.07
CA ILE A 7 4.67 -5.03 -15.71
C ILE A 7 4.72 -3.88 -14.69
N ARG A 8 5.65 -2.94 -14.86
CA ARG A 8 5.76 -1.77 -13.98
C ARG A 8 4.49 -0.91 -14.01
N LYS A 9 3.93 -0.67 -15.20
CA LYS A 9 2.67 0.09 -15.34
C LYS A 9 1.51 -0.66 -14.68
N SER A 10 1.42 -1.97 -14.88
CA SER A 10 0.39 -2.81 -14.25
C SER A 10 0.45 -2.78 -12.73
N ILE A 11 1.65 -2.82 -12.14
CA ILE A 11 1.85 -2.69 -10.69
C ILE A 11 1.44 -1.30 -10.20
N ASP A 12 1.86 -0.24 -10.89
CA ASP A 12 1.50 1.13 -10.52
C ASP A 12 -0.03 1.36 -10.55
N GLU A 13 -0.71 0.85 -11.56
CA GLU A 13 -2.18 0.87 -11.64
C GLU A 13 -2.84 0.07 -10.50
N TYR A 14 -2.28 -1.09 -10.15
CA TYR A 14 -2.75 -1.88 -9.02
C TYR A 14 -2.58 -1.13 -7.68
N ILE A 15 -1.41 -0.55 -7.43
CA ILE A 15 -1.13 0.26 -6.23
C ILE A 15 -2.12 1.42 -6.13
N LYS A 16 -2.31 2.18 -7.21
CA LYS A 16 -3.27 3.30 -7.26
C LYS A 16 -4.69 2.86 -6.92
N ARG A 17 -5.12 1.69 -7.40
CA ARG A 17 -6.44 1.14 -7.04
C ARG A 17 -6.53 0.82 -5.54
N ARG A 18 -5.51 0.18 -4.98
CA ARG A 18 -5.47 -0.15 -3.55
C ARG A 18 -5.46 1.10 -2.66
N ILE A 19 -4.76 2.17 -3.06
CA ILE A 19 -4.79 3.45 -2.33
C ILE A 19 -6.21 4.04 -2.26
N LYS A 20 -6.98 3.95 -3.36
CA LYS A 20 -8.36 4.46 -3.40
C LYS A 20 -9.34 3.68 -2.52
N GLU A 21 -9.03 2.44 -2.16
CA GLU A 21 -9.87 1.59 -1.32
C GLU A 21 -9.66 1.85 0.18
N ILE A 22 -8.55 2.50 0.56
CA ILE A 22 -8.20 2.83 1.95
C ILE A 22 -9.32 3.56 2.70
N PRO A 23 -10.01 4.59 2.17
CA PRO A 23 -10.98 5.36 2.96
C PRO A 23 -12.16 4.49 3.42
N LEU A 24 -12.59 3.59 2.54
CA LEU A 24 -13.65 2.63 2.85
C LEU A 24 -13.17 1.63 3.90
N GLU A 25 -11.98 1.05 3.72
CA GLU A 25 -11.42 0.10 4.69
C GLU A 25 -11.21 0.72 6.08
N VAL A 26 -10.77 1.98 6.17
CA VAL A 26 -10.67 2.69 7.45
C VAL A 26 -12.05 2.84 8.10
N LYS A 27 -13.07 3.23 7.33
CA LYS A 27 -14.45 3.41 7.82
C LYS A 27 -15.07 2.11 8.31
N GLU A 28 -14.82 1.01 7.62
CA GLU A 28 -15.45 -0.29 7.92
C GLU A 28 -14.70 -1.10 9.01
N THR A 29 -13.38 -0.97 9.09
CA THR A 29 -12.55 -1.92 9.83
C THR A 29 -11.77 -1.29 10.99
N PHE A 30 -11.61 0.02 11.01
CA PHE A 30 -10.64 0.63 11.90
C PHE A 30 -11.20 0.93 13.29
N PHE A 31 -10.94 0.00 14.22
CA PHE A 31 -11.10 0.25 15.65
C PHE A 31 -10.12 1.36 16.07
N LYS A 32 -10.62 2.42 16.74
CA LYS A 32 -9.80 3.50 17.33
C LYS A 32 -8.58 2.90 18.02
N THR A 33 -7.42 2.98 17.38
CA THR A 33 -6.24 2.27 17.86
C THR A 33 -5.71 2.99 19.08
N LYS A 34 -5.66 2.28 20.22
CA LYS A 34 -4.90 2.74 21.38
C LYS A 34 -3.43 2.62 21.01
N GLN A 35 -2.74 3.76 20.98
CA GLN A 35 -1.30 3.98 20.81
C GLN A 35 -0.47 2.71 20.56
N VAL A 36 0.02 2.55 19.33
CA VAL A 36 0.94 1.48 18.96
C VAL A 36 2.37 1.93 19.30
N TRP A 37 3.10 1.13 20.08
CA TRP A 37 4.44 1.39 20.65
C TRP A 37 5.37 2.21 19.74
N LYS A 38 5.38 1.97 18.42
CA LYS A 38 6.36 2.52 17.47
C LYS A 38 5.86 3.72 16.65
N CYS A 39 4.61 4.14 16.80
CA CYS A 39 4.01 5.17 15.96
C CYS A 39 3.73 6.43 16.77
N GLU A 40 4.07 7.59 16.21
CA GLU A 40 3.90 8.88 16.88
C GLU A 40 2.43 9.25 17.09
N ASN A 41 1.58 8.84 16.14
CA ASN A 41 0.15 9.12 16.12
C ASN A 41 -0.60 8.13 15.21
N GLU A 42 -1.92 8.25 15.15
CA GLU A 42 -2.79 7.39 14.34
C GLU A 42 -2.49 7.47 12.84
N VAL A 43 -2.12 8.66 12.33
CA VAL A 43 -1.75 8.84 10.92
C VAL A 43 -0.48 8.07 10.57
N ASP A 44 0.54 8.15 11.43
CA ASP A 44 1.81 7.43 11.28
C ASP A 44 1.59 5.90 11.32
N PHE A 45 0.75 5.44 12.26
CA PHE A 45 0.38 4.03 12.32
C PHE A 45 -0.34 3.56 11.04
N LEU A 46 -1.37 4.29 10.61
CA LEU A 46 -2.13 3.95 9.41
C LEU A 46 -1.27 3.99 8.15
N TYR A 47 -0.34 4.93 8.07
CA TYR A 47 0.61 5.00 6.97
C TYR A 47 1.44 3.71 6.88
N GLY A 48 2.10 3.33 7.98
CA GLY A 48 2.90 2.09 8.02
C GLY A 48 2.08 0.84 7.75
N TYR A 49 0.87 0.76 8.32
CA TYR A 49 -0.06 -0.34 8.10
C TYR A 49 -0.44 -0.49 6.62
N TYR A 50 -0.85 0.59 5.96
CA TYR A 50 -1.28 0.55 4.57
C TYR A 50 -0.13 0.36 3.58
N VAL A 51 1.06 0.90 3.85
CA VAL A 51 2.27 0.58 3.06
C VAL A 51 2.52 -0.93 3.10
N GLY A 52 2.55 -1.54 4.30
CA GLY A 52 2.76 -2.98 4.43
C GLY A 52 1.67 -3.83 3.77
N LYS A 53 0.41 -3.44 3.94
CA LYS A 53 -0.74 -4.14 3.33
C LYS A 53 -0.70 -4.07 1.79
N ILE A 54 -0.39 -2.91 1.22
CA ILE A 54 -0.28 -2.75 -0.24
C ILE A 54 0.92 -3.54 -0.78
N GLU A 55 2.05 -3.53 -0.08
CA GLU A 55 3.24 -4.30 -0.44
C GLU A 55 2.94 -5.81 -0.52
N GLU A 56 2.31 -6.36 0.52
CA GLU A 56 1.87 -7.77 0.58
C GLU A 56 0.90 -8.11 -0.56
N SER A 57 -0.11 -7.27 -0.78
CA SER A 57 -1.13 -7.52 -1.81
C SER A 57 -0.56 -7.40 -3.23
N THR A 58 0.42 -6.52 -3.42
CA THR A 58 1.13 -6.34 -4.70
C THR A 58 2.05 -7.53 -5.00
N LEU A 59 2.75 -8.05 -3.99
CA LEU A 59 3.52 -9.29 -4.11
C LEU A 59 2.60 -10.47 -4.50
N HIS A 60 1.45 -10.60 -3.84
CA HIS A 60 0.45 -11.62 -4.20
C HIS A 60 -0.11 -11.45 -5.61
N TYR A 61 -0.39 -10.22 -6.04
CA TYR A 61 -0.82 -9.92 -7.41
C TYR A 61 0.21 -10.41 -8.42
N LEU A 62 1.49 -10.14 -8.18
CA LEU A 62 2.58 -10.54 -9.07
C LEU A 62 2.81 -12.04 -9.11
N LEU A 63 2.75 -12.71 -7.96
CA LEU A 63 2.84 -14.18 -7.89
C LEU A 63 1.72 -14.85 -8.70
N LYS A 64 0.50 -14.31 -8.64
CA LYS A 64 -0.63 -14.80 -9.45
C LYS A 64 -0.43 -14.52 -10.94
N ALA A 65 0.03 -13.32 -11.30
CA ALA A 65 0.21 -12.90 -12.69
C ALA A 65 1.33 -13.68 -13.40
N THR A 66 2.42 -13.99 -12.68
CA THR A 66 3.61 -14.64 -13.23
C THR A 66 3.54 -16.17 -13.26
N ARG A 67 2.46 -16.78 -12.72
CA ARG A 67 2.27 -18.25 -12.64
C ARG A 67 3.56 -19.01 -12.26
N ALA A 68 4.25 -18.54 -11.23
CA ALA A 68 5.42 -19.21 -10.65
C ALA A 68 6.57 -19.56 -11.62
N SER A 69 6.95 -18.67 -12.54
CA SER A 69 8.35 -18.71 -13.03
C SER A 69 9.25 -18.13 -11.94
N ALA A 70 9.71 -19.00 -11.04
CA ALA A 70 10.59 -18.73 -9.91
C ALA A 70 12.02 -18.23 -10.30
N GLY A 71 12.18 -17.59 -11.46
CA GLY A 71 13.46 -17.14 -11.99
C GLY A 71 13.72 -15.64 -11.84
N GLY A 72 12.70 -14.84 -11.52
CA GLY A 72 12.86 -13.39 -11.34
C GLY A 72 12.52 -12.97 -9.92
N PHE A 73 13.56 -12.68 -9.13
CA PHE A 73 13.38 -12.06 -7.82
C PHE A 73 12.66 -10.71 -8.03
N ILE A 74 11.39 -10.63 -7.62
CA ILE A 74 10.70 -9.35 -7.53
C ILE A 74 11.10 -8.78 -6.19
N ASP A 75 11.96 -7.78 -6.23
CA ASP A 75 12.49 -7.17 -5.02
C ASP A 75 11.37 -6.40 -4.32
N SER A 76 11.03 -6.82 -3.10
CA SER A 76 10.09 -6.10 -2.23
C SER A 76 10.53 -4.64 -2.01
N PHE A 77 11.84 -4.35 -2.07
CA PHE A 77 12.34 -2.98 -2.03
C PHE A 77 11.92 -2.15 -3.25
N GLU A 78 11.84 -2.73 -4.46
CA GLU A 78 11.37 -2.02 -5.65
C GLU A 78 9.86 -1.73 -5.54
N ILE A 79 9.06 -2.70 -5.09
CA ILE A 79 7.62 -2.50 -4.82
C ILE A 79 7.41 -1.40 -3.79
N ARG A 80 8.15 -1.46 -2.67
CA ARG A 80 8.10 -0.43 -1.63
C ARG A 80 8.48 0.94 -2.19
N GLY A 81 9.52 1.02 -3.02
CA GLY A 81 9.89 2.27 -3.71
C GLY A 81 8.77 2.83 -4.60
N MET A 82 8.03 1.96 -5.29
CA MET A 82 6.86 2.37 -6.07
C MET A 82 5.70 2.85 -5.19
N ILE A 83 5.43 2.18 -4.06
CA ILE A 83 4.39 2.61 -3.11
C ILE A 83 4.76 3.96 -2.49
N GLU A 84 6.01 4.12 -2.05
CA GLU A 84 6.55 5.36 -1.46
C GLU A 84 6.56 6.52 -2.46
N SER A 85 6.56 6.27 -3.77
CA SER A 85 6.36 7.32 -4.77
C SER A 85 4.99 8.01 -4.69
N HIS A 86 4.00 7.33 -4.08
CA HIS A 86 2.65 7.83 -3.80
C HIS A 86 2.47 8.32 -2.35
N ARG A 87 3.57 8.47 -1.58
CA ARG A 87 3.54 8.83 -0.15
C ARG A 87 2.65 10.02 0.17
N SER A 88 2.76 11.10 -0.60
CA SER A 88 1.97 12.32 -0.37
C SER A 88 0.47 12.09 -0.55
N GLU A 89 0.07 11.30 -1.54
CA GLU A 89 -1.33 10.93 -1.78
C GLU A 89 -1.85 10.06 -0.62
N LEU A 90 -1.11 9.01 -0.25
CA LEU A 90 -1.42 8.14 0.88
C LEU A 90 -1.63 8.92 2.18
N LEU A 91 -0.70 9.79 2.54
CA LEU A 91 -0.80 10.59 3.76
C LEU A 91 -1.99 11.56 3.73
N THR A 92 -2.25 12.19 2.58
CA THR A 92 -3.37 13.12 2.42
C THR A 92 -4.70 12.38 2.59
N LEU A 93 -4.81 11.22 1.94
CA LEU A 93 -6.01 10.41 1.94
C LEU A 93 -6.31 9.83 3.34
N ILE A 94 -5.28 9.36 4.06
CA ILE A 94 -5.42 8.91 5.45
C ILE A 94 -5.89 10.06 6.36
N LYS A 95 -5.25 11.23 6.27
CA LYS A 95 -5.62 12.41 7.08
C LYS A 95 -7.06 12.85 6.83
N ASN A 96 -7.46 12.93 5.57
CA ASN A 96 -8.83 13.32 5.20
C ASN A 96 -9.84 12.31 5.75
N THR A 97 -9.56 11.02 5.59
CA THR A 97 -10.45 9.95 6.08
C THR A 97 -10.63 10.00 7.60
N LEU A 98 -9.56 10.25 8.36
CA LEU A 98 -9.66 10.40 9.81
C LEU A 98 -10.43 11.66 10.22
N THR A 99 -10.31 12.74 9.45
CA THR A 99 -11.01 14.01 9.73
C THR A 99 -12.51 13.90 9.44
N GLU A 100 -12.91 13.13 8.43
CA GLU A 100 -14.32 12.85 8.11
C GLU A 100 -15.02 11.93 9.13
N ASN A 101 -14.25 11.18 9.94
CA ASN A 101 -14.76 10.20 10.91
C ASN A 101 -14.82 10.74 12.35
N GLN A 102 -14.50 12.03 12.56
CA GLN A 102 -14.61 12.74 13.83
C GLN A 102 -15.91 13.54 13.89
#